data_AF-J0L9E0-F1
#
_entry.id   AF-J0L9E0-F1
#
_cell.length_a   1.000
_cell.length_b   1.000
_cell.length_c   1.000
_cell.angle_alpha   90.00
_cell.angle_beta   90.00
_cell.angle_gamma   90.00
#
_symmetry.space_group_name_H-M   'P 1'
#
loop_
_entity.id
_entity.type
_entity.pdbx_description
1 polymer ?
#
loop_
_entity_poly.entity_id
_entity_poly.type
_entity_poly.pdbx_seq_one_letter_code
_entity_poly.pdbx_strand_id
1 'polypeptide(L)'
;MDVDRARARALGLCYRCKKPGHVARDCQEKNFKDVIRGLNVADLKEIANIVAGTSTLTELVETQEEEDEDFSVPHVRLVLVSLDTAERIDGRALLDSGCTSSSIDRKFVRRKQLTTQPTSGIGAGSTLDPF
;
A
#
# COMPACT_ATOMS: atom_id res chain seq x y z
N MET A 1 -18.16 -1.46 -3.34
CA MET A 1 -18.22 -2.07 -1.99
C MET A 1 -18.31 -3.57 -2.18
N ASP A 2 -17.32 -4.34 -1.73
CA ASP A 2 -17.34 -5.81 -1.87
C ASP A 2 -18.53 -6.39 -1.09
N VAL A 3 -19.42 -7.10 -1.78
CA VAL A 3 -20.65 -7.68 -1.24
C VAL A 3 -20.35 -8.57 -0.02
N ASP A 4 -19.22 -9.28 -0.04
CA ASP A 4 -18.77 -10.14 1.05
C ASP A 4 -18.41 -9.37 2.33
N ARG A 5 -17.90 -8.14 2.18
CA ARG A 5 -17.54 -7.30 3.32
C ARG A 5 -18.80 -6.74 3.99
N ALA A 6 -19.80 -6.35 3.21
CA ALA A 6 -21.10 -5.93 3.73
C ALA A 6 -21.80 -7.07 4.47
N ARG A 7 -21.81 -8.27 3.89
CA ARG A 7 -22.41 -9.46 4.49
C ARG A 7 -21.70 -9.90 5.78
N ALA A 8 -20.37 -9.90 5.80
CA ALA A 8 -19.61 -10.24 7.00
C ALA A 8 -19.86 -9.24 8.15
N ARG A 9 -20.01 -7.94 7.84
CA ARG A 9 -20.43 -6.93 8.84
C ARG A 9 -21.80 -7.20 9.41
N ALA A 10 -22.78 -7.43 8.53
CA ALA A 10 -24.16 -7.67 8.93
C ALA A 10 -24.29 -8.92 9.83
N LEU A 11 -23.46 -9.94 9.60
CA LEU A 11 -23.43 -11.18 10.37
C LEU A 11 -22.45 -11.14 11.57
N GLY A 12 -21.75 -10.02 11.80
CA GLY A 12 -20.76 -9.90 12.88
C GLY A 12 -19.58 -10.87 12.76
N LEU A 13 -19.24 -11.27 11.53
CA LEU A 13 -18.19 -12.24 11.25
C LEU A 13 -16.86 -11.58 10.97
N CYS A 14 -15.79 -12.21 11.45
CA CYS A 14 -14.43 -11.86 11.08
C CYS A 14 -14.22 -12.05 9.57
N TYR A 15 -13.68 -11.04 8.89
CA TYR A 15 -13.42 -11.17 7.44
C TYR A 15 -12.35 -12.21 7.11
N ARG A 16 -11.46 -12.52 8.08
CA ARG A 16 -10.33 -13.43 7.93
C ARG A 16 -10.76 -14.89 8.04
N CYS A 17 -11.34 -15.29 9.17
CA CYS A 17 -11.72 -16.68 9.46
C CYS A 17 -13.22 -16.98 9.37
N LYS A 18 -14.06 -15.97 9.07
CA LYS A 18 -15.53 -16.08 9.00
C LYS A 18 -16.22 -16.55 10.29
N LYS A 19 -15.53 -16.48 11.44
CA LYS A 19 -16.10 -16.78 12.76
C LYS A 19 -16.64 -15.49 13.42
N PRO A 20 -17.74 -15.57 14.18
CA PRO A 20 -18.28 -14.43 14.91
C PRO A 20 -17.41 -14.03 16.12
N GLY A 21 -17.70 -12.86 16.69
CA GLY A 21 -17.16 -12.42 17.99
C GLY A 21 -15.88 -11.59 17.94
N HIS A 22 -15.28 -11.40 16.75
CA HIS A 22 -14.12 -10.53 16.56
C HIS A 22 -14.04 -10.01 15.11
N VAL A 23 -13.26 -8.94 14.89
CA VAL A 23 -12.95 -8.42 13.55
C VAL A 23 -11.59 -8.89 13.07
N ALA A 24 -11.28 -8.74 11.78
CA ALA A 24 -10.03 -9.26 11.19
C ALA A 24 -8.73 -8.71 11.81
N ARG A 25 -8.80 -7.57 12.50
CA ARG A 25 -7.69 -6.99 13.28
C ARG A 25 -7.38 -7.78 14.56
N ASP A 26 -8.40 -8.37 15.17
CA ASP A 26 -8.30 -9.11 16.44
C ASP A 26 -8.33 -10.63 16.21
N CYS A 27 -8.22 -11.06 14.96
CA CYS A 27 -8.25 -12.47 14.59
C CYS A 27 -6.94 -13.15 14.99
N GLN A 28 -7.04 -14.12 15.90
CA GLN A 28 -5.88 -14.91 16.36
C GLN A 28 -5.50 -16.03 15.38
N GLU A 29 -6.33 -16.31 14.37
CA GLU A 29 -5.98 -17.26 13.32
C GLU A 29 -4.97 -16.66 12.36
N LYS A 30 -3.78 -17.25 12.33
CA LYS A 30 -2.74 -16.93 11.35
C LYS A 30 -3.19 -17.49 10.00
N ASN A 31 -3.39 -16.63 9.01
CA ASN A 31 -3.51 -17.11 7.65
C ASN A 31 -2.13 -17.57 7.16
N PHE A 32 -2.11 -18.53 6.24
CA PHE A 32 -0.88 -18.98 5.58
C PHE A 32 -0.07 -17.80 5.01
N LYS A 33 -0.77 -16.78 4.49
CA LYS A 33 -0.17 -15.53 4.02
C LYS A 33 0.46 -14.66 5.11
N ASP A 34 0.01 -14.74 6.36
CA ASP A 34 0.63 -14.05 7.50
C ASP A 34 1.83 -14.84 8.03
N VAL A 35 1.75 -16.18 7.97
CA VAL A 35 2.88 -17.06 8.30
C VAL A 35 4.05 -16.77 7.36
N ILE A 36 3.83 -16.82 6.04
CA ILE A 36 4.89 -16.56 5.04
C ILE A 36 5.51 -15.18 5.23
N ARG A 37 4.72 -14.15 5.53
CA ARG A 37 5.23 -12.78 5.75
C ARG A 37 6.07 -12.62 7.01
N GLY A 38 5.95 -13.54 7.96
CA GLY A 38 6.71 -13.55 9.20
C GLY A 38 7.95 -14.45 9.18
N LEU A 39 8.22 -15.14 8.06
CA LEU A 39 9.41 -15.98 7.92
C LEU A 39 10.58 -15.15 7.39
N ASN A 40 11.74 -15.31 8.02
CA ASN A 40 12.99 -14.73 7.55
C ASN A 40 13.68 -15.68 6.57
N VAL A 41 14.70 -15.19 5.85
CA VAL A 41 15.51 -15.99 4.91
C VAL A 41 16.14 -17.22 5.60
N ALA A 42 16.41 -17.15 6.90
CA ALA A 42 16.90 -18.27 7.70
C ALA A 42 15.85 -19.38 7.87
N ASP A 43 14.60 -19.01 8.16
CA ASP A 43 13.50 -19.95 8.37
C ASP A 43 13.11 -20.66 7.06
N LEU A 44 13.22 -19.95 5.93
CA LEU A 44 12.98 -20.51 4.59
C LEU A 44 13.98 -21.62 4.22
N LYS A 45 15.25 -21.50 4.62
CA LYS A 45 16.29 -22.53 4.38
C LYS A 45 16.04 -23.79 5.18
N GLU A 46 15.53 -23.66 6.41
CA GLU A 46 15.19 -24.79 7.27
C GLU A 46 13.94 -25.53 6.75
N ILE A 47 12.93 -24.80 6.29
CA ILE A 47 11.73 -25.38 5.68
C ILE A 47 12.05 -26.08 4.35
N ALA A 48 12.93 -25.51 3.51
CA ALA A 48 13.33 -26.12 2.24
C ALA A 48 13.97 -27.51 2.44
N ASN A 49 14.73 -27.71 3.52
CA ASN A 49 15.33 -29.01 3.85
C ASN A 49 14.31 -30.05 4.33
N ILE A 50 13.20 -29.61 4.93
CA ILE A 50 12.11 -30.48 5.42
C ILE A 50 11.18 -30.90 4.26
N VAL A 51 10.94 -29.99 3.30
CA VAL A 51 9.97 -30.18 2.21
C VAL A 51 10.61 -30.83 0.96
N ALA A 52 11.94 -31.01 0.94
CA ALA A 52 12.67 -31.72 -0.12
C ALA A 52 12.18 -33.15 -0.42
N GLY A 53 11.31 -33.73 0.42
CA GLY A 53 10.70 -35.05 0.22
C GLY A 53 9.25 -35.06 -0.29
N THR A 54 8.58 -33.92 -0.48
CA THR A 54 7.18 -33.88 -0.96
C THR A 54 7.12 -33.34 -2.39
N SER A 55 6.70 -34.19 -3.33
CA SER A 55 6.63 -33.93 -4.77
C SER A 55 5.60 -32.86 -5.20
N THR A 56 5.01 -32.13 -4.26
CA THR A 56 3.99 -31.11 -4.52
C THR A 56 4.58 -29.71 -4.80
N LEU A 57 5.87 -29.48 -4.53
CA LEU A 57 6.53 -28.19 -4.83
C LEU A 57 7.31 -28.17 -6.16
N THR A 58 7.51 -29.31 -6.81
CA THR A 58 8.36 -29.41 -8.00
C THR A 58 7.75 -28.85 -9.29
N GLU A 59 6.45 -28.54 -9.34
CA GLU A 59 5.82 -27.90 -10.51
C GLU A 59 5.86 -26.35 -10.49
N LEU A 60 6.45 -25.73 -9.45
CA LEU A 60 6.56 -24.26 -9.36
C LEU A 60 7.99 -23.75 -9.57
N VAL A 61 8.92 -24.60 -10.02
CA VAL A 61 10.29 -24.21 -10.36
C VAL A 61 10.47 -24.30 -11.87
N GLU A 62 9.74 -23.46 -12.62
CA GLU A 62 10.23 -22.99 -13.91
C GLU A 62 11.06 -21.75 -13.66
N THR A 63 12.37 -21.90 -13.81
CA THR A 63 13.34 -20.80 -13.85
C THR A 63 13.10 -19.99 -15.11
N GLN A 64 12.40 -18.87 -14.99
CA GLN A 64 12.58 -17.72 -15.87
C GLN A 64 12.77 -16.51 -14.98
N GLU A 65 14.01 -16.01 -15.03
CA GLU A 65 14.49 -14.66 -14.69
C GLU A 65 13.65 -13.90 -13.65
N GLU A 66 14.24 -13.70 -12.47
CA GLU A 66 13.85 -12.67 -11.52
C GLU A 66 13.96 -11.29 -12.20
N GLU A 67 13.03 -10.96 -13.09
CA GLU A 67 12.61 -9.58 -13.23
C GLU A 67 11.83 -9.28 -11.96
N ASP A 68 12.29 -8.28 -11.22
CA ASP A 68 11.55 -7.68 -10.14
C ASP A 68 10.10 -7.50 -10.60
N GLU A 69 9.19 -8.39 -10.15
CA GLU A 69 7.75 -8.14 -10.20
C GLU A 69 7.49 -7.03 -9.18
N ASP A 70 7.99 -5.84 -9.53
CA ASP A 70 7.48 -4.57 -9.12
C ASP A 70 5.97 -4.75 -9.20
N PHE A 71 5.33 -4.83 -8.04
CA PHE A 71 3.97 -4.35 -7.91
C PHE A 71 4.05 -2.90 -8.37
N SER A 72 4.02 -2.69 -9.69
CA SER A 72 4.02 -1.41 -10.35
C SER A 72 2.65 -0.88 -10.02
N VAL A 73 2.55 -0.31 -8.82
CA VAL A 73 1.33 0.27 -8.32
C VAL A 73 0.95 1.26 -9.40
N PRO A 74 -0.23 1.11 -10.05
CA PRO A 74 -0.51 1.83 -11.28
C PRO A 74 -0.36 3.32 -11.03
N HIS A 75 0.78 3.84 -11.48
CA HIS A 75 1.13 5.23 -11.31
C HIS A 75 0.67 5.94 -12.55
N VAL A 76 -0.25 6.88 -12.38
CA VAL A 76 -0.64 7.75 -13.48
C VAL A 76 0.33 8.91 -13.53
N ARG A 77 0.82 9.20 -14.73
CA ARG A 77 1.60 10.40 -14.99
C ARG A 77 0.66 11.59 -14.95
N LEU A 78 0.93 12.54 -14.07
CA LEU A 78 0.17 13.75 -13.90
C LEU A 78 1.04 14.96 -14.24
N VAL A 79 0.42 15.95 -14.87
CA VAL A 79 1.02 17.28 -15.02
C VAL A 79 0.33 18.19 -14.02
N LEU A 80 1.07 18.58 -12.98
CA LEU A 80 0.62 19.60 -12.03
C LEU A 80 0.83 20.97 -12.67
N VAL A 81 -0.16 21.86 -12.52
CA VAL A 81 -0.05 23.25 -12.97
C VAL A 81 -0.08 24.13 -11.74
N SER A 82 1.00 24.87 -11.49
CA SER A 82 1.04 25.89 -10.46
C SER A 82 0.05 27.01 -10.80
N LEU A 83 -0.83 27.36 -9.88
CA LEU A 83 -1.80 28.44 -10.10
C LEU A 83 -1.15 29.83 -10.06
N ASP A 84 -0.06 29.97 -9.31
CA ASP A 84 0.63 31.25 -9.13
C ASP A 84 1.57 31.57 -10.30
N THR A 85 2.28 30.54 -10.80
CA THR A 85 3.33 30.71 -11.82
C THR A 85 2.96 30.15 -13.19
N ALA A 86 1.81 29.48 -13.31
CA ALA A 86 1.41 28.68 -14.49
C ALA A 86 2.42 27.59 -14.90
N GLU A 87 3.40 27.30 -14.04
CA GLU A 87 4.45 26.31 -14.29
C GLU A 87 3.87 24.89 -14.34
N ARG A 88 4.33 24.10 -15.30
CA ARG A 88 3.94 22.70 -15.48
C ARG A 88 4.98 21.77 -14.88
N ILE A 89 4.56 20.94 -13.94
CA ILE A 89 5.43 20.04 -13.19
C ILE A 89 4.99 18.61 -13.41
N ASP A 90 5.87 17.82 -14.00
CA ASP A 90 5.63 16.40 -14.23
C ASP A 90 5.79 15.59 -12.94
N GLY A 91 4.86 14.68 -12.69
CA GLY A 91 4.81 13.85 -11.51
C GLY A 91 4.16 12.49 -11.77
N ARG A 92 4.42 11.55 -10.87
CA ARG A 92 3.72 10.27 -10.80
C ARG A 92 2.87 10.28 -9.54
N ALA A 93 1.63 9.81 -9.66
CA ALA A 93 0.72 9.69 -8.53
C ALA A 93 0.16 8.28 -8.45
N LEU A 94 -0.06 7.83 -7.22
CA LEU A 94 -0.80 6.61 -6.93
C LEU A 94 -2.31 6.89 -7.06
N LEU A 95 -3.02 6.04 -7.81
CA LEU A 95 -4.48 6.03 -7.80
C LEU A 95 -5.00 5.10 -6.71
N ASP A 96 -5.65 5.68 -5.69
CA ASP A 96 -6.31 4.95 -4.61
C ASP A 96 -7.78 5.41 -4.47
N SER A 97 -8.70 4.59 -4.99
CA SER A 97 -10.15 4.85 -4.90
C SER A 97 -10.71 4.72 -3.48
N GLY A 98 -9.94 4.15 -2.54
CA GLY A 98 -10.29 4.08 -1.13
C GLY A 98 -9.88 5.31 -0.33
N CYS A 99 -9.17 6.26 -0.95
CA CYS A 99 -8.65 7.42 -0.25
C CYS A 99 -9.73 8.51 -0.06
N THR A 100 -9.88 9.01 1.17
CA THR A 100 -10.84 10.07 1.51
C THR A 100 -10.36 11.47 1.14
N SER A 101 -9.06 11.65 0.91
CA SER A 101 -8.45 12.95 0.66
C SER A 101 -7.15 12.82 -0.14
N SER A 102 -6.98 13.65 -1.17
CA SER A 102 -5.72 13.71 -1.93
C SER A 102 -4.57 14.19 -1.03
N SER A 103 -3.39 13.59 -1.19
CA SER A 103 -2.18 13.94 -0.45
C SER A 103 -0.98 13.98 -1.38
N ILE A 104 -0.01 14.85 -1.09
CA ILE A 104 1.23 15.00 -1.84
C ILE A 104 2.42 14.80 -0.90
N ASP A 105 3.44 14.06 -1.37
CA ASP A 105 4.64 13.79 -0.58
C ASP A 105 5.43 15.08 -0.29
N ARG A 106 5.84 15.26 0.96
CA ARG A 106 6.54 16.48 1.41
C ARG A 106 7.91 16.64 0.74
N LYS A 107 8.63 15.53 0.49
CA LYS A 107 9.92 15.59 -0.21
C LYS A 107 9.71 16.00 -1.66
N PHE A 108 8.64 15.55 -2.30
CA PHE A 108 8.26 16.01 -3.65
C PHE A 108 7.96 17.51 -3.67
N VAL A 109 7.13 18.01 -2.74
CA VAL A 109 6.83 19.45 -2.58
C VAL A 109 8.11 20.28 -2.47
N ARG A 110 9.03 19.90 -1.57
CA ARG A 110 10.31 20.61 -1.40
C ARG A 110 11.19 20.54 -2.64
N ARG A 111 11.35 19.35 -3.23
CA ARG A 111 12.22 19.13 -4.39
C ARG A 111 11.73 19.92 -5.62
N LYS A 112 10.42 20.04 -5.78
CA LYS A 112 9.77 20.81 -6.85
C LYS A 112 9.48 22.25 -6.47
N GLN A 113 9.86 22.69 -5.26
CA GLN A 113 9.69 24.05 -4.76
C GLN A 113 8.24 24.56 -4.91
N LEU A 114 7.27 23.69 -4.63
CA LEU A 114 5.86 24.04 -4.73
C LEU A 114 5.47 24.98 -3.58
N THR A 115 4.86 26.11 -3.91
CA THR A 115 4.26 27.01 -2.93
C THR A 115 3.05 26.33 -2.28
N THR A 116 3.01 26.29 -0.96
CA THR A 116 1.87 25.75 -0.20
C THR A 116 1.25 26.85 0.65
N GLN A 117 -0.06 27.00 0.59
CA GLN A 117 -0.81 27.87 1.51
C GLN A 117 -1.70 27.00 2.42
N PRO A 118 -1.76 27.28 3.73
CA PRO A 118 -2.73 26.66 4.60
C PRO A 118 -4.15 26.93 4.10
N THR A 119 -5.01 25.92 4.10
CA THR A 119 -6.44 26.09 3.76
C THR A 119 -7.21 26.86 4.82
N SER A 120 -6.60 27.12 5.98
CA SER A 120 -7.18 27.84 7.12
C SER A 120 -6.55 29.23 7.26
N GLY A 121 -7.14 30.24 6.62
CA GLY A 121 -6.92 31.65 6.96
C GLY A 121 -6.39 32.55 5.85
N ILE A 122 -7.30 33.29 5.21
CA ILE A 122 -6.98 34.59 4.62
C ILE A 122 -6.62 35.51 5.79
N GLY A 123 -5.34 35.87 5.96
CA GLY A 123 -4.95 36.93 6.89
C GLY A 123 -3.54 36.83 7.48
N ALA A 124 -2.68 37.74 7.00
CA ALA A 124 -1.47 38.26 7.63
C ALA A 124 -0.19 37.39 7.64
N GLY A 125 0.81 37.89 6.90
CA GLY A 125 2.20 37.89 7.38
C GLY A 125 3.02 36.65 7.09
N SER A 126 3.91 36.78 6.10
CA SER A 126 5.17 36.05 5.94
C SER A 126 5.62 35.17 7.12
N THR A 127 5.54 33.86 6.93
CA THR A 127 6.65 32.95 7.19
C THR A 127 6.61 31.86 6.13
N LEU A 128 7.68 31.78 5.33
CA LEU A 128 8.07 30.53 4.71
C LEU A 128 8.32 29.56 5.87
N ASP A 129 7.32 28.74 6.20
CA ASP A 129 7.47 27.83 7.33
C ASP A 129 8.54 26.77 6.98
N PRO A 130 9.60 26.68 7.80
CA PRO A 130 10.70 25.76 7.58
C PRO A 130 10.27 24.42 8.13
N PHE A 131 9.65 23.62 7.28
CA PHE A 131 9.63 22.20 7.54
C PHE A 131 10.46 21.53 6.49
#